data_AF-A0A9D0IE98-F1
#
_entry.id   AF-A0A9D0IE98-F1
#
_cell.length_a   1.000
_cell.length_b   1.000
_cell.length_c   1.000
_cell.angle_alpha   90.00
_cell.angle_beta   90.00
_cell.angle_gamma   90.00
#
_symmetry.space_group_name_H-M   'P 1'
#
loop_
_entity.id
_entity.type
_entity.pdbx_description
1 polymer ?
#
loop_
_entity_poly.entity_id
_entity_poly.type
_entity_poly.pdbx_seq_one_letter_code
_entity_poly.pdbx_strand_id
1 'polypeptide(L)'
;MPDGPRDADVLSPPILYTRRVDGKRTDFVAGGSKGGLFRAINRATGETVWERKISKATGIGGIQAGAAYARGVVYVAGFEGIDDGFSDANFNTPASKFPNAFFATFSPSFWADVEDTPDDGRIDTGMRIKVYALDAATGQSKWQFADGRDYVELREGAALRHVSTTGKLVCVTTSSGKLIVLDKRNGRVLFEDQSPDLNQLFSLGLGKPHHVSMNAGTVIANGMLYVPYGAQNNPSGGIIAYEINHRPVARRDQATVQRNVPRVLQVLANDFDEDGDRLRFTRVAGHDINTADGQADVLTLHGGVLEVINPGDDPAHPDSAYLRFTATTRAKQWLQFRYSVEDIAPLKVINNAVTDQPESTHTPRRATAAVHLRVRY
;
A
#
# COMPACT_ATOMS: atom_id res chain seq x y z
N MET A 1 16.29 16.34 33.69
CA MET A 1 17.33 15.37 33.25
C MET A 1 18.48 16.18 32.67
N PRO A 2 19.70 16.01 33.16
CA PRO A 2 20.91 16.65 32.61
C PRO A 2 21.20 15.95 31.27
N ASP A 3 21.21 16.54 30.08
CA ASP A 3 21.58 17.89 29.64
C ASP A 3 20.72 18.32 28.42
N GLY A 4 19.92 19.38 28.52
CA GLY A 4 19.02 19.86 27.44
C GLY A 4 19.59 21.02 26.60
N PRO A 5 18.89 21.49 25.53
CA PRO A 5 17.72 20.90 24.90
C PRO A 5 18.18 20.00 23.75
N ARG A 6 17.70 18.74 23.71
CA ARG A 6 17.60 18.07 22.40
C ARG A 6 16.62 18.91 21.59
N ASP A 7 16.92 19.19 20.34
CA ASP A 7 15.99 19.80 19.37
C ASP A 7 14.68 18.97 19.37
N ALA A 8 13.77 19.36 20.26
CA ALA A 8 12.60 18.57 20.66
C ALA A 8 11.32 19.24 20.14
N ASP A 9 11.42 19.84 18.94
CA ASP A 9 10.34 20.54 18.29
C ASP A 9 9.05 19.70 18.19
N VAL A 10 7.92 20.39 18.26
CA VAL A 10 6.62 19.83 17.88
C VAL A 10 6.38 20.20 16.41
N LEU A 11 6.93 19.40 15.51
CA LEU A 11 6.77 19.59 14.05
C LEU A 11 5.56 18.86 13.47
N SER A 12 5.13 17.78 14.12
CA SER A 12 4.01 16.96 13.65
C SER A 12 2.73 17.81 13.61
N PRO A 13 2.10 17.99 12.43
CA PRO A 13 0.83 18.67 12.34
C PRO A 13 -0.21 17.98 13.25
N PRO A 14 -0.98 18.76 14.04
CA PRO A 14 -1.94 18.17 14.95
C PRO A 14 -3.10 17.54 14.17
N ILE A 15 -3.64 16.44 14.71
CA ILE A 15 -4.88 15.84 14.24
C ILE A 15 -6.04 16.14 15.18
N LEU A 16 -7.22 16.31 14.60
CA LEU A 16 -8.48 16.44 15.32
C LEU A 16 -9.32 15.19 15.15
N TYR A 17 -9.93 14.73 16.23
CA TYR A 17 -10.89 13.64 16.18
C TYR A 17 -11.82 13.66 17.39
N THR A 18 -12.91 12.91 17.31
CA THR A 18 -13.87 12.76 18.41
C THR A 18 -14.03 11.29 18.76
N ARG A 19 -13.97 10.97 20.05
CA ARG A 19 -14.21 9.62 20.57
C ARG A 19 -15.06 9.63 21.82
N ARG A 20 -15.60 8.47 22.17
CA ARG A 20 -16.21 8.27 23.49
C ARG A 20 -15.14 7.77 24.46
N VAL A 21 -15.02 8.45 25.60
CA VAL A 21 -14.22 8.04 26.76
C VAL A 21 -15.19 7.91 27.92
N ASP A 22 -15.25 6.74 28.55
CA ASP A 22 -16.17 6.46 29.67
C ASP A 22 -17.63 6.84 29.36
N GLY A 23 -18.07 6.53 28.14
CA GLY A 23 -19.42 6.84 27.63
C GLY A 23 -19.66 8.30 27.24
N LYS A 24 -18.75 9.23 27.58
CA LYS A 24 -18.85 10.66 27.24
C LYS A 24 -18.17 10.96 25.92
N ARG A 25 -18.81 11.78 25.09
CA ARG A 25 -18.21 12.29 23.85
C ARG A 25 -17.12 13.31 24.20
N THR A 26 -15.90 13.06 23.75
CA THR A 26 -14.72 13.90 23.96
C THR A 26 -14.15 14.28 22.60
N ASP A 27 -13.93 15.58 22.40
CA ASP A 27 -13.22 16.11 21.24
C ASP A 27 -11.73 16.23 21.57
N PHE A 28 -10.89 15.64 20.74
CA PHE A 28 -9.45 15.55 20.93
C PHE A 28 -8.70 16.45 19.95
N VAL A 29 -7.57 16.95 20.42
CA VAL A 29 -6.44 17.31 19.55
C VAL A 29 -5.24 16.47 19.98
N ALA A 30 -4.50 15.93 19.01
CA ALA A 30 -3.32 15.11 19.29
C ALA A 30 -2.16 15.46 18.36
N GLY A 31 -0.93 15.29 18.85
CA GLY A 31 0.28 15.60 18.11
C GLY A 31 1.52 14.94 18.71
N GLY A 32 2.57 14.86 17.91
CA GLY A 32 3.86 14.29 18.28
C GLY A 32 4.98 15.31 18.35
N SER A 33 6.01 15.00 19.15
CA SER A 33 7.24 15.80 19.24
C SER A 33 8.45 15.01 18.74
N LYS A 34 9.54 15.71 18.40
CA LYS A 34 10.88 15.12 18.21
C LYS A 34 11.39 14.40 19.46
N GLY A 35 10.83 14.71 20.63
CA GLY A 35 11.01 13.92 21.86
C GLY A 35 10.43 12.49 21.79
N GLY A 36 9.72 12.13 20.71
CA GLY A 36 9.15 10.79 20.48
C GLY A 36 7.86 10.51 21.27
N LEU A 37 7.35 11.50 21.99
CA LEU A 37 6.08 11.41 22.72
C LEU A 37 4.94 11.89 21.82
N PHE A 38 3.92 11.04 21.63
CA PHE A 38 2.64 11.41 21.04
C PHE A 38 1.63 11.63 22.17
N ARG A 39 0.93 12.76 22.16
CA ARG A 39 -0.01 13.13 23.21
C ARG A 39 -1.37 13.48 22.61
N ALA A 40 -2.43 13.00 23.25
CA ALA A 40 -3.80 13.36 22.95
C ALA A 40 -4.42 14.08 24.15
N ILE A 41 -4.97 15.26 23.89
CA ILE A 41 -5.57 16.11 24.92
C ILE A 41 -7.04 16.35 24.62
N ASN A 42 -7.82 16.61 25.66
CA ASN A 42 -9.18 17.11 25.54
C ASN A 42 -9.13 18.55 25.04
N ARG A 43 -9.77 18.84 23.90
CA ARG A 43 -9.73 20.16 23.27
C ARG A 43 -10.39 21.26 24.10
N ALA A 44 -11.35 20.91 24.95
CA ALA A 44 -12.07 21.90 25.78
C ALA A 44 -11.31 22.24 27.07
N THR A 45 -10.65 21.25 27.70
CA THR A 45 -9.99 21.45 29.00
C THR A 45 -8.48 21.62 28.90
N GLY A 46 -7.87 21.18 27.79
CA GLY A 46 -6.42 21.12 27.62
C GLY A 46 -5.75 19.96 28.36
N GLU A 47 -6.52 19.15 29.09
CA GLU A 47 -5.98 18.03 29.88
C GLU A 47 -5.53 16.89 28.98
N THR A 48 -4.37 16.31 29.32
CA THR A 48 -3.90 15.06 28.70
C THR A 48 -4.86 13.93 29.04
N VAL A 49 -5.42 13.31 28.00
CA VAL A 49 -6.25 12.09 28.16
C VAL A 49 -5.35 10.86 28.10
N TRP A 50 -4.44 10.81 27.14
CA TRP A 50 -3.43 9.74 27.04
C TRP A 50 -2.18 10.24 26.33
N GLU A 51 -1.07 9.55 26.57
CA GLU A 51 0.19 9.75 25.87
C GLU A 51 0.90 8.42 25.62
N ARG A 52 1.70 8.37 24.55
CA ARG A 52 2.42 7.17 24.12
C ARG A 52 3.81 7.53 23.62
N LYS A 53 4.82 6.82 24.12
CA LYS A 53 6.18 6.87 23.56
C LYS A 53 6.22 6.04 22.28
N ILE A 54 6.43 6.69 21.14
CA ILE A 54 6.47 6.07 19.80
C ILE A 54 7.90 5.71 19.41
N SER A 55 8.82 6.64 19.65
CA SER A 55 10.24 6.48 19.41
C SER A 55 11.05 7.10 20.56
N LYS A 56 12.34 6.75 20.61
CA LYS A 56 13.32 7.37 21.51
C LYS A 56 13.45 8.85 21.20
N ALA A 57 13.80 9.64 22.21
CA ALA A 57 14.12 11.05 22.00
C ALA A 57 15.52 11.15 21.40
N THR A 58 15.64 11.67 20.18
CA THR A 58 16.94 11.94 19.54
C THR A 58 16.98 13.40 19.09
N GLY A 59 18.17 13.93 18.77
CA GLY A 59 18.30 15.33 18.35
C GLY A 59 17.56 15.64 17.04
N ILE A 60 17.35 14.64 16.19
CA ILE A 60 16.77 14.83 14.85
C ILE A 60 15.58 13.90 14.56
N GLY A 61 15.37 12.86 15.36
CA GLY A 61 14.30 11.88 15.18
C GLY A 61 13.02 12.24 15.89
N GLY A 62 12.35 11.24 16.45
CA GLY A 62 11.07 11.40 17.13
C GLY A 62 9.89 11.31 16.17
N ILE A 63 8.85 12.12 16.42
CA ILE A 63 7.64 12.17 15.61
C ILE A 63 7.62 13.52 14.90
N GLN A 64 7.95 13.49 13.61
CA GLN A 64 7.83 14.66 12.73
C GLN A 64 6.66 14.51 11.76
N ALA A 65 6.35 13.28 11.34
CA ALA A 65 5.20 13.01 10.49
C ALA A 65 3.89 13.37 11.21
N GLY A 66 2.96 13.97 10.47
CA GLY A 66 1.56 14.01 10.85
C GLY A 66 1.03 12.60 11.01
N ALA A 67 0.22 12.39 12.05
CA ALA A 67 -0.51 11.14 12.22
C ALA A 67 -1.77 11.14 11.33
N ALA A 68 -2.33 9.97 11.07
CA ALA A 68 -3.64 9.83 10.46
C ALA A 68 -4.67 9.35 11.49
N TYR A 69 -5.90 9.86 11.40
CA TYR A 69 -7.04 9.32 12.15
C TYR A 69 -8.05 8.70 11.20
N ALA A 70 -8.47 7.47 11.46
CA ALA A 70 -9.59 6.85 10.76
C ALA A 70 -10.33 5.84 11.64
N ARG A 71 -11.67 5.95 11.69
CA ARG A 71 -12.57 4.97 12.33
C ARG A 71 -12.15 4.58 13.76
N GLY A 72 -11.71 5.55 14.55
CA GLY A 72 -11.32 5.34 15.95
C GLY A 72 -9.90 4.81 16.17
N VAL A 73 -9.06 4.83 15.14
CA VAL A 73 -7.64 4.47 15.21
C VAL A 73 -6.78 5.65 14.79
N VAL A 74 -5.73 5.93 15.55
CA VAL A 74 -4.65 6.85 15.21
C VAL A 74 -3.47 6.04 14.67
N TYR A 75 -3.02 6.37 13.47
CA TYR A 75 -1.81 5.82 12.87
C TYR A 75 -0.70 6.86 12.98
N VAL A 76 0.38 6.51 13.68
CA VAL A 76 1.49 7.43 13.94
C VAL A 76 2.80 6.74 13.61
N ALA A 77 3.69 7.48 12.96
CA ALA A 77 5.05 7.05 12.69
C ALA A 77 6.02 7.94 13.46
N GLY A 78 6.98 7.32 14.12
CA GLY A 78 8.18 7.99 14.60
C GLY A 78 9.41 7.30 14.05
N PHE A 79 10.55 7.97 14.06
CA PHE A 79 11.81 7.35 13.65
C PHE A 79 12.92 7.66 14.65
N GLU A 80 13.88 6.76 14.74
CA GLU A 80 15.04 6.86 15.63
C GLU A 80 16.27 6.25 14.97
N GLY A 81 17.45 6.80 15.26
CA GLY A 81 18.71 6.16 14.89
C GLY A 81 18.92 4.87 15.69
N ILE A 82 19.60 3.89 15.09
CA ILE A 82 19.98 2.65 15.78
C ILE A 82 21.06 2.92 16.83
N ASP A 83 21.96 3.88 16.56
CA ASP A 83 23.09 4.25 17.42
C ASP A 83 22.90 5.68 17.97
N ASP A 84 23.10 5.87 19.29
CA ASP A 84 22.81 7.15 19.98
C ASP A 84 23.71 8.31 19.51
N GLY A 85 24.84 8.02 18.85
CA GLY A 85 25.74 9.02 18.27
C GLY A 85 25.14 9.80 17.09
N PHE A 86 24.00 9.37 16.55
CA PHE A 86 23.23 10.13 15.55
C PHE A 86 22.62 11.42 16.14
N SER A 87 22.45 11.47 17.47
CA SER A 87 22.03 12.66 18.21
C SER A 87 23.06 13.79 18.18
N ASP A 88 24.32 13.46 17.91
CA ASP A 88 25.49 14.35 18.03
C ASP A 88 26.03 14.80 16.66
N ALA A 89 25.17 14.78 15.63
CA ALA A 89 25.45 15.29 14.29
C ALA A 89 25.79 16.79 14.33
N ASN A 90 27.02 17.10 14.72
CA ASN A 90 27.57 18.44 14.82
C ASN A 90 28.36 18.79 13.56
N PHE A 91 28.34 20.06 13.17
CA PHE A 91 29.13 20.60 12.07
C PHE A 91 30.62 20.31 12.27
N ASN A 92 31.22 19.58 11.33
CA ASN A 92 32.66 19.56 11.05
C ASN A 92 33.57 19.36 12.27
N THR A 93 33.10 18.64 13.29
CA THR A 93 33.98 18.23 14.39
C THR A 93 34.78 17.01 13.92
N PRO A 94 36.11 16.98 14.08
CA PRO A 94 36.93 15.83 13.67
C PRO A 94 36.52 14.49 14.33
N ALA A 95 35.72 14.55 15.40
CA ALA A 95 35.20 13.40 16.12
C ALA A 95 33.77 13.00 15.71
N SER A 96 33.11 13.74 14.81
CA SER A 96 31.74 13.40 14.37
C SER A 96 31.78 12.11 13.55
N LYS A 97 30.98 11.12 13.99
CA LYS A 97 30.78 9.88 13.25
C LYS A 97 29.96 10.08 11.97
N PHE A 98 29.17 11.15 11.89
CA PHE A 98 28.25 11.45 10.80
C PHE A 98 28.50 12.87 10.25
N PRO A 99 29.61 13.09 9.51
CA PRO A 99 29.85 14.35 8.84
C PRO A 99 28.66 14.67 7.93
N ASN A 100 28.09 15.87 8.09
CA ASN A 100 26.94 16.40 7.34
C ASN A 100 25.52 15.97 7.75
N ALA A 101 25.32 15.13 8.77
CA ALA A 101 23.95 14.72 9.19
C ALA A 101 23.05 15.90 9.64
N PHE A 102 23.60 17.07 9.96
CA PHE A 102 22.83 18.31 10.18
C PHE A 102 22.18 18.88 8.91
N PHE A 103 22.73 18.67 7.70
CA PHE A 103 22.06 19.12 6.46
C PHE A 103 20.78 18.32 6.16
N ALA A 104 20.66 17.12 6.74
CA ALA A 104 19.47 16.29 6.65
C ALA A 104 18.23 17.02 7.20
N THR A 105 18.34 17.81 8.28
CA THR A 105 17.17 18.54 8.81
C THR A 105 16.60 19.60 7.88
N PHE A 106 17.36 20.05 6.88
CA PHE A 106 16.94 21.12 5.93
C PHE A 106 16.64 20.59 4.53
N SER A 107 17.30 19.52 4.12
CA SER A 107 17.12 18.88 2.81
C SER A 107 16.68 17.43 2.98
N PRO A 108 15.41 17.11 2.67
CA PRO A 108 14.90 15.75 2.74
C PRO A 108 15.64 14.75 1.83
N SER A 109 16.24 15.23 0.73
CA SER A 109 17.10 14.46 -0.17
C SER A 109 18.42 14.05 0.49
N PHE A 110 18.91 14.82 1.47
CA PHE A 110 20.14 14.53 2.19
C PHE A 110 19.98 13.38 3.20
N TRP A 111 18.74 13.09 3.63
CA TRP A 111 18.44 11.89 4.42
C TRP A 111 18.61 10.61 3.63
N ALA A 112 18.19 10.61 2.36
CA ALA A 112 18.41 9.49 1.46
C ALA A 112 19.91 9.16 1.42
N ASP A 113 20.78 10.17 1.34
CA ASP A 113 22.24 10.00 1.23
C ASP A 113 22.93 9.43 2.48
N VAL A 114 22.44 9.76 3.69
CA VAL A 114 22.94 9.18 4.95
C VAL A 114 22.49 7.72 5.10
N GLU A 115 21.47 7.31 4.35
CA GLU A 115 20.79 6.01 4.46
C GLU A 115 20.98 5.10 3.23
N ASP A 116 21.42 5.64 2.08
CA ASP A 116 21.77 4.93 0.85
C ASP A 116 23.13 4.23 1.02
N THR A 117 23.11 3.05 1.65
CA THR A 117 24.22 2.10 1.65
C THR A 117 24.45 1.58 0.21
N PRO A 118 25.63 1.76 -0.43
CA PRO A 118 26.80 0.93 -0.08
C PRO A 118 28.18 1.56 -0.38
N ASP A 119 28.99 1.78 0.67
CA ASP A 119 30.44 1.51 0.60
C ASP A 119 30.84 0.34 1.53
N ASP A 120 30.01 -0.02 2.52
CA ASP A 120 30.29 -1.10 3.50
C ASP A 120 29.28 -2.27 3.49
N GLY A 121 28.17 -2.15 2.74
CA GLY A 121 27.17 -3.21 2.53
C GLY A 121 26.30 -3.55 3.75
N ARG A 122 26.08 -2.64 4.72
CA ARG A 122 25.34 -2.95 5.95
C ARG A 122 24.04 -2.15 6.13
N ILE A 123 22.90 -2.83 5.95
CA ILE A 123 21.52 -2.33 6.22
C ILE A 123 21.29 -1.97 7.72
N ASP A 124 22.24 -2.33 8.59
CA ASP A 124 22.17 -2.21 10.04
C ASP A 124 22.63 -0.86 10.61
N THR A 125 23.07 0.10 9.77
CA THR A 125 23.72 1.34 10.23
C THR A 125 22.85 2.61 10.16
N GLY A 126 21.57 2.52 9.79
CA GLY A 126 20.68 3.68 9.57
C GLY A 126 19.61 3.96 10.64
N MET A 127 18.50 4.59 10.23
CA MET A 127 17.33 4.83 11.07
C MET A 127 16.34 3.66 11.05
N ARG A 128 15.42 3.67 12.02
CA ARG A 128 14.27 2.77 12.08
C ARG A 128 13.00 3.59 12.27
N ILE A 129 12.06 3.42 11.35
CA ILE A 129 10.70 3.97 11.48
C ILE A 129 9.88 2.95 12.27
N LYS A 130 9.11 3.41 13.25
CA LYS A 130 8.13 2.62 13.98
C LYS A 130 6.74 3.18 13.68
N VAL A 131 5.89 2.35 13.08
CA VAL A 131 4.52 2.70 12.73
C VAL A 131 3.57 1.97 13.67
N TYR A 132 2.74 2.73 14.38
CA TYR A 132 1.75 2.21 15.31
C TYR A 132 0.34 2.41 14.80
N ALA A 133 -0.56 1.50 15.18
CA ALA A 133 -1.99 1.71 15.14
C ALA A 133 -2.52 1.73 16.58
N LEU A 134 -3.01 2.88 17.03
CA LEU A 134 -3.44 3.11 18.40
C LEU A 134 -4.95 3.35 18.47
N ASP A 135 -5.63 2.77 19.46
CA ASP A 135 -6.99 3.15 19.79
C ASP A 135 -7.04 4.64 20.15
N ALA A 136 -7.85 5.39 19.41
CA ALA A 136 -7.85 6.85 19.52
C ALA A 136 -8.36 7.36 20.88
N ALA A 137 -9.12 6.55 21.63
CA ALA A 137 -9.62 6.98 22.94
C ALA A 137 -8.62 6.72 24.07
N THR A 138 -7.75 5.72 23.92
CA THR A 138 -6.95 5.18 25.04
C THR A 138 -5.44 5.16 24.77
N GLY A 139 -5.00 5.31 23.52
CA GLY A 139 -3.60 5.15 23.13
C GLY A 139 -3.09 3.71 23.16
N GLN A 140 -3.96 2.72 23.38
CA GLN A 140 -3.61 1.30 23.39
C GLN A 140 -3.45 0.76 21.97
N SER A 141 -2.46 -0.11 21.76
CA SER A 141 -2.17 -0.66 20.44
C SER A 141 -3.28 -1.59 19.92
N LYS A 142 -3.61 -1.43 18.64
CA LYS A 142 -4.53 -2.30 17.88
C LYS A 142 -3.80 -3.44 17.18
N TRP A 143 -2.51 -3.28 16.93
CA TRP A 143 -1.65 -4.33 16.39
C TRP A 143 -0.88 -5.00 17.52
N GLN A 144 -0.70 -6.30 17.38
CA GLN A 144 0.18 -7.13 18.20
C GLN A 144 0.81 -8.18 17.29
N PHE A 145 2.12 -8.34 17.41
CA PHE A 145 2.91 -9.24 16.61
C PHE A 145 3.40 -10.41 17.46
N ALA A 146 3.74 -11.52 16.80
CA ALA A 146 4.14 -12.76 17.47
C ALA A 146 5.43 -12.61 18.30
N ASP A 147 6.27 -11.63 17.96
CA ASP A 147 7.49 -11.28 18.68
C ASP A 147 7.26 -10.33 19.88
N GLY A 148 5.99 -10.04 20.19
CA GLY A 148 5.59 -9.18 21.30
C GLY A 148 5.63 -7.68 20.99
N ARG A 149 6.07 -7.27 19.80
CA ARG A 149 5.97 -5.87 19.37
C ARG A 149 4.53 -5.51 19.05
N ASP A 150 4.24 -4.21 19.05
CA ASP A 150 2.93 -3.64 18.72
C ASP A 150 3.02 -2.54 17.65
N TYR A 151 4.14 -2.52 16.93
CA TYR A 151 4.43 -1.61 15.83
C TYR A 151 5.08 -2.36 14.66
N VAL A 152 4.95 -1.77 13.47
CA VAL A 152 5.69 -2.18 12.27
C VAL A 152 6.99 -1.40 12.24
N GLU A 153 8.11 -2.11 12.09
CA GLU A 153 9.44 -1.50 11.93
C GLU A 153 9.80 -1.44 10.46
N LEU A 154 10.09 -0.24 9.94
CA LEU A 154 10.60 -0.04 8.59
C LEU A 154 12.07 0.38 8.65
N ARG A 155 12.87 -0.15 7.73
CA ARG A 155 14.34 0.04 7.67
C ARG A 155 14.75 1.06 6.61
N GLU A 156 13.76 1.70 6.02
CA GLU A 156 13.85 2.47 4.79
C GLU A 156 13.87 3.94 5.14
N GLY A 157 14.88 4.33 5.90
CA GLY A 157 15.10 5.71 6.28
C GLY A 157 14.18 6.30 7.35
N ALA A 158 13.70 7.52 7.12
CA ALA A 158 12.91 8.35 8.03
C ALA A 158 11.50 8.67 7.49
N ALA A 159 10.52 8.75 8.39
CA ALA A 159 9.15 9.17 8.09
C ALA A 159 8.94 10.63 8.52
N LEU A 160 9.12 11.56 7.59
CA LEU A 160 9.26 12.98 7.93
C LEU A 160 7.96 13.79 7.98
N ARG A 161 6.99 13.59 7.07
CA ARG A 161 5.86 14.54 6.96
C ARG A 161 4.48 13.98 7.21
N HIS A 162 4.11 12.78 6.74
CA HIS A 162 2.75 12.29 6.98
C HIS A 162 2.64 10.77 6.88
N VAL A 163 1.86 10.19 7.79
CA VAL A 163 1.18 8.91 7.57
C VAL A 163 -0.18 9.22 6.95
N SER A 164 -0.53 8.51 5.88
CA SER A 164 -1.82 8.65 5.20
C SER A 164 -2.60 7.34 5.25
N THR A 165 -3.92 7.39 5.07
CA THR A 165 -4.74 6.23 5.39
C THR A 165 -6.06 6.14 4.62
N THR A 166 -6.47 4.93 4.21
CA THR A 166 -7.74 4.67 3.49
C THR A 166 -8.75 3.90 4.36
N GLY A 167 -9.77 3.26 3.77
CA GLY A 167 -10.58 2.28 4.49
C GLY A 167 -9.81 1.03 4.93
N LYS A 168 -8.73 0.65 4.21
CA LYS A 168 -8.02 -0.63 4.38
C LYS A 168 -6.50 -0.50 4.48
N LEU A 169 -5.92 0.63 4.07
CA LEU A 169 -4.47 0.79 3.90
C LEU A 169 -3.90 1.91 4.79
N VAL A 170 -2.67 1.73 5.26
CA VAL A 170 -1.82 2.79 5.82
C VAL A 170 -0.68 3.01 4.85
N CYS A 171 -0.44 4.24 4.43
CA CYS A 171 0.62 4.61 3.51
C CYS A 171 1.68 5.39 4.28
N VAL A 172 2.92 4.95 4.17
CA VAL A 172 4.09 5.60 4.73
C VAL A 172 5.05 5.85 3.60
N THR A 173 5.54 7.07 3.49
CA THR A 173 6.59 7.43 2.56
C THR A 173 7.84 7.80 3.32
N THR A 174 8.99 7.55 2.68
CA THR A 174 10.27 7.63 3.36
C THR A 174 11.26 8.57 2.69
N SER A 175 12.24 9.00 3.48
CA SER A 175 13.40 9.74 2.98
C SER A 175 14.17 9.00 1.91
N SER A 176 14.27 7.67 1.98
CA SER A 176 14.93 6.84 0.96
C SER A 176 14.15 6.72 -0.36
N GLY A 177 13.01 7.41 -0.48
CA GLY A 177 12.22 7.41 -1.72
C GLY A 177 11.31 6.20 -1.85
N LYS A 178 10.96 5.55 -0.74
CA LYS A 178 10.04 4.42 -0.75
C LYS A 178 8.63 4.83 -0.40
N LEU A 179 7.66 4.29 -1.15
CA LEU A 179 6.29 4.16 -0.72
C LEU A 179 6.10 2.77 -0.10
N ILE A 180 5.61 2.72 1.13
CA ILE A 180 5.31 1.48 1.84
C ILE A 180 3.83 1.49 2.23
N VAL A 181 3.09 0.46 1.82
CA VAL A 181 1.66 0.32 2.09
C VAL A 181 1.42 -0.86 3.01
N LEU A 182 0.78 -0.60 4.15
CA LEU A 182 0.48 -1.59 5.18
C LEU A 182 -1.02 -1.92 5.22
N ASP A 183 -1.35 -3.17 5.53
CA ASP A 183 -2.72 -3.58 5.86
C ASP A 183 -3.11 -2.99 7.23
N LYS A 184 -4.22 -2.24 7.27
CA LYS A 184 -4.73 -1.65 8.51
C LYS A 184 -5.03 -2.64 9.61
N ARG A 185 -5.38 -3.88 9.27
CA ARG A 185 -5.88 -4.89 10.20
C ARG A 185 -4.76 -5.47 11.05
N ASN A 186 -3.59 -5.67 10.44
CA ASN A 186 -2.50 -6.43 11.07
C ASN A 186 -1.10 -5.84 10.82
N GLY A 187 -0.98 -4.70 10.14
CA GLY A 187 0.29 -4.04 9.87
C GLY A 187 1.17 -4.75 8.84
N ARG A 188 0.68 -5.80 8.16
CA ARG A 188 1.46 -6.50 7.13
C ARG A 188 1.75 -5.56 5.96
N VAL A 189 3.00 -5.51 5.52
CA VAL A 189 3.39 -4.83 4.27
C VAL A 189 2.69 -5.52 3.09
N LEU A 190 1.95 -4.75 2.32
CA LEU A 190 1.20 -5.21 1.14
C LEU A 190 1.85 -4.80 -0.18
N PHE A 191 2.53 -3.66 -0.19
CA PHE A 191 3.17 -3.10 -1.36
C PHE A 191 4.33 -2.21 -0.94
N GLU A 192 5.40 -2.26 -1.72
CA GLU A 192 6.55 -1.37 -1.63
C GLU A 192 6.94 -0.97 -3.05
N ASP A 193 7.21 0.31 -3.25
CA ASP A 193 7.81 0.79 -4.49
C ASP A 193 8.91 1.80 -4.19
N GLN A 194 9.92 1.80 -5.04
CA GLN A 194 11.02 2.74 -5.07
C GLN A 194 11.32 3.03 -6.53
N SER A 195 10.57 3.96 -7.13
CA SER A 195 10.64 4.23 -8.56
C SER A 195 12.09 4.59 -9.00
N PRO A 196 12.77 3.71 -9.76
CA PRO A 196 14.21 3.82 -10.05
C PRO A 196 14.54 4.83 -11.15
N ASP A 197 13.54 5.21 -11.96
CA ASP A 197 13.68 6.11 -13.13
C ASP A 197 14.11 7.54 -12.76
N LEU A 198 14.18 7.86 -11.47
CA LEU A 198 14.57 9.16 -10.95
C LEU A 198 15.96 9.17 -10.32
N ASN A 199 16.67 8.03 -10.29
CA ASN A 199 18.00 7.93 -9.71
C ASN A 199 19.01 8.67 -10.60
N GLN A 200 19.64 9.71 -10.07
CA GLN A 200 20.77 10.38 -10.73
C GLN A 200 21.95 10.47 -9.77
N LEU A 201 23.17 10.47 -10.31
CA LEU A 201 24.37 10.82 -9.56
C LEU A 201 24.27 12.28 -9.13
N PHE A 202 24.16 12.51 -7.83
CA PHE A 202 24.23 13.85 -7.26
C PHE A 202 25.61 14.08 -6.67
N SER A 203 26.27 15.17 -7.09
CA SER A 203 27.61 15.51 -6.59
C SER A 203 27.56 16.74 -5.69
N LEU A 204 27.29 16.53 -4.40
CA LEU A 204 27.66 17.46 -3.32
C LEU A 204 29.12 17.23 -2.85
N GLY A 205 29.95 16.61 -3.68
CA GLY A 205 31.27 16.10 -3.28
C GLY A 205 31.24 14.73 -2.59
N LEU A 206 30.09 14.01 -2.63
CA LEU A 206 29.91 12.69 -2.00
C LEU A 206 30.02 11.50 -2.98
N GLY A 207 29.82 11.72 -4.29
CA GLY A 207 30.18 10.76 -5.34
C GLY A 207 29.35 9.49 -5.44
N LYS A 208 28.08 9.47 -4.99
CA LYS A 208 27.23 8.26 -4.96
C LYS A 208 25.93 8.42 -5.76
N PRO A 209 25.34 7.32 -6.28
CA PRO A 209 23.97 7.31 -6.79
C PRO A 209 22.99 7.49 -5.63
N HIS A 210 21.89 8.22 -5.86
CA HIS A 210 20.91 8.51 -4.81
C HIS A 210 19.47 8.37 -5.29
N HIS A 211 18.59 7.91 -4.40
CA HIS A 211 17.15 7.85 -4.64
C HIS A 211 16.44 9.18 -4.38
N VAL A 212 15.37 9.42 -5.15
CA VAL A 212 14.56 10.62 -4.99
C VAL A 212 13.61 10.48 -3.81
N SER A 213 13.69 11.43 -2.88
CA SER A 213 13.02 11.31 -1.60
C SER A 213 11.50 11.49 -1.70
N MET A 214 10.73 10.67 -0.98
CA MET A 214 9.27 10.74 -0.90
C MET A 214 8.86 11.29 0.46
N ASN A 215 9.22 12.54 0.72
CA ASN A 215 9.08 13.07 2.07
C ASN A 215 7.75 13.74 2.35
N ALA A 216 6.99 14.17 1.34
CA ALA A 216 5.67 14.76 1.56
C ALA A 216 4.63 13.69 1.92
N GLY A 217 3.56 14.11 2.60
CA GLY A 217 2.41 13.23 2.81
C GLY A 217 1.74 12.86 1.51
N THR A 218 1.20 11.64 1.45
CA THR A 218 0.44 11.20 0.28
C THR A 218 -1.00 11.70 0.34
N VAL A 219 -1.55 12.06 -0.81
CA VAL A 219 -2.97 12.40 -0.96
C VAL A 219 -3.68 11.19 -1.57
N ILE A 220 -4.87 10.89 -1.04
CA ILE A 220 -5.66 9.75 -1.51
C ILE A 220 -7.01 10.27 -1.98
N ALA A 221 -7.33 10.04 -3.25
CA ALA A 221 -8.58 10.48 -3.85
C ALA A 221 -9.00 9.52 -4.97
N ASN A 222 -10.29 9.16 -5.01
CA ASN A 222 -10.90 8.38 -6.10
C ASN A 222 -10.14 7.10 -6.48
N GLY A 223 -9.73 6.31 -5.48
CA GLY A 223 -8.97 5.07 -5.74
C GLY A 223 -7.49 5.29 -6.05
N MET A 224 -7.03 6.54 -6.15
CA MET A 224 -5.63 6.87 -6.44
C MET A 224 -4.88 7.32 -5.19
N LEU A 225 -3.60 6.97 -5.15
CA LEU A 225 -2.61 7.46 -4.21
C LEU A 225 -1.62 8.35 -4.96
N TYR A 226 -1.56 9.63 -4.59
CA TYR A 226 -0.63 10.61 -5.14
C TYR A 226 0.52 10.82 -4.17
N VAL A 227 1.72 10.46 -4.61
CA VAL A 227 2.95 10.52 -3.81
C VAL A 227 3.85 11.60 -4.38
N PRO A 228 4.00 12.73 -3.68
CA PRO A 228 4.96 13.74 -4.08
C PRO A 228 6.38 13.24 -3.78
N TYR A 229 7.27 13.42 -4.75
CA TYR A 229 8.68 13.09 -4.64
C TYR A 229 9.54 14.31 -5.00
N GLY A 230 10.77 14.37 -4.52
CA GLY A 230 11.67 15.49 -4.81
C GLY A 230 13.14 15.19 -4.53
N ALA A 231 13.99 15.71 -5.42
CA ALA A 231 15.44 15.63 -5.34
C ALA A 231 16.05 17.01 -5.61
N GLN A 232 17.33 17.18 -5.27
CA GLN A 232 17.99 18.49 -5.37
C GLN A 232 18.40 18.85 -6.83
N ASN A 233 18.10 18.03 -7.83
CA ASN A 233 18.44 18.21 -9.26
C ASN A 233 17.27 17.83 -10.21
N ASN A 234 17.42 18.12 -11.51
CA ASN A 234 16.36 18.00 -12.54
C ASN A 234 15.98 16.53 -12.86
N PRO A 235 14.71 16.13 -12.76
CA PRO A 235 13.56 16.93 -12.33
C PRO A 235 13.55 17.17 -10.81
N SER A 236 13.40 18.44 -10.39
CA SER A 236 13.45 18.87 -8.99
C SER A 236 12.37 18.23 -8.09
N GLY A 237 11.37 17.61 -8.70
CA GLY A 237 10.34 16.84 -8.03
C GLY A 237 9.14 16.61 -8.95
N GLY A 238 8.15 15.89 -8.42
CA GLY A 238 6.94 15.55 -9.15
C GLY A 238 5.94 14.82 -8.27
N ILE A 239 4.95 14.21 -8.91
CA ILE A 239 3.96 13.34 -8.26
C ILE A 239 3.94 12.03 -9.03
N ILE A 240 4.07 10.91 -8.31
CA ILE A 240 3.73 9.59 -8.84
C ILE A 240 2.31 9.27 -8.40
N ALA A 241 1.50 8.76 -9.32
CA ALA A 241 0.15 8.31 -9.04
C ALA A 241 0.12 6.77 -9.07
N TYR A 242 -0.40 6.17 -8.00
CA TYR A 242 -0.61 4.73 -7.90
C TYR A 242 -2.10 4.44 -7.82
N GLU A 243 -2.57 3.48 -8.61
CA GLU A 243 -3.94 2.98 -8.50
C GLU A 243 -4.04 1.96 -7.36
N ILE A 244 -5.08 2.10 -6.54
CA ILE A 244 -5.33 1.16 -5.44
C ILE A 244 -6.13 -0.02 -6.01
N ASN A 245 -5.44 -1.08 -6.42
CA ASN A 245 -6.13 -2.25 -6.96
C ASN A 245 -7.07 -2.92 -5.91
N HIS A 246 -8.33 -3.09 -6.30
CA HIS A 246 -9.42 -3.72 -5.59
C HIS A 246 -9.51 -5.20 -5.98
N ARG A 247 -10.37 -5.93 -5.28
CA ARG A 247 -10.64 -7.32 -5.67
C ARG A 247 -11.82 -7.26 -6.63
N PRO A 248 -11.84 -8.06 -7.70
CA PRO A 248 -13.02 -8.17 -8.52
C PRO A 248 -14.20 -8.70 -7.69
N VAL A 249 -15.41 -8.40 -8.13
CA VAL A 249 -16.64 -8.86 -7.51
C VAL A 249 -17.29 -9.88 -8.43
N ALA A 250 -17.13 -11.16 -8.09
CA ALA A 250 -17.79 -12.27 -8.79
C ALA A 250 -19.14 -12.63 -8.13
N ARG A 251 -20.19 -12.82 -8.93
CA ARG A 251 -21.56 -13.07 -8.50
C ARG A 251 -22.08 -14.39 -9.07
N ARG A 252 -23.14 -14.93 -8.47
CA ARG A 252 -23.70 -16.22 -8.91
C ARG A 252 -24.50 -16.06 -10.19
N ASP A 253 -24.35 -17.02 -11.08
CA ASP A 253 -25.05 -17.04 -12.37
C ASP A 253 -26.06 -18.17 -12.48
N GLN A 254 -27.06 -17.94 -13.33
CA GLN A 254 -27.99 -18.96 -13.76
C GLN A 254 -28.21 -18.90 -15.26
N ALA A 255 -28.22 -20.06 -15.92
CA ALA A 255 -28.56 -20.16 -17.33
C ALA A 255 -29.31 -21.45 -17.65
N THR A 256 -29.99 -21.46 -18.80
CA THR A 256 -30.71 -22.64 -19.30
C THR A 256 -30.14 -23.06 -20.64
N VAL A 257 -29.65 -24.28 -20.78
CA VAL A 257 -29.02 -24.75 -22.02
C VAL A 257 -29.91 -25.79 -22.68
N GLN A 258 -29.95 -25.78 -24.01
CA GLN A 258 -30.59 -26.85 -24.80
C GLN A 258 -29.55 -27.91 -25.16
N ARG A 259 -30.01 -29.16 -25.22
CA ARG A 259 -29.15 -30.28 -25.62
C ARG A 259 -28.59 -30.04 -27.03
N ASN A 260 -27.29 -30.32 -27.20
CA ASN A 260 -26.54 -30.24 -28.44
C ASN A 260 -26.55 -28.86 -29.13
N VAL A 261 -26.95 -27.80 -28.41
CA VAL A 261 -26.87 -26.42 -28.89
C VAL A 261 -25.80 -25.70 -28.07
N PRO A 262 -24.65 -25.35 -28.67
CA PRO A 262 -23.66 -24.52 -28.00
C PRO A 262 -24.28 -23.21 -27.54
N ARG A 263 -24.11 -22.87 -26.27
CA ARG A 263 -24.64 -21.63 -25.69
C ARG A 263 -23.52 -20.87 -24.97
N VAL A 264 -23.36 -19.60 -25.33
CA VAL A 264 -22.54 -18.65 -24.56
C VAL A 264 -23.25 -18.34 -23.23
N LEU A 265 -22.50 -18.48 -22.15
CA LEU A 265 -22.88 -18.13 -20.79
C LEU A 265 -22.18 -16.82 -20.45
N GLN A 266 -22.94 -15.72 -20.37
CA GLN A 266 -22.41 -14.42 -19.97
C GLN A 266 -22.26 -14.34 -18.45
N VAL A 267 -21.41 -15.20 -17.89
CA VAL A 267 -21.16 -15.29 -16.44
C VAL A 267 -20.46 -14.05 -15.89
N LEU A 268 -19.86 -13.24 -16.76
CA LEU A 268 -19.25 -11.97 -16.36
C LEU A 268 -20.20 -10.78 -16.48
N ALA A 269 -21.45 -10.96 -16.94
CA ALA A 269 -22.36 -9.83 -17.14
C ALA A 269 -22.77 -9.13 -15.83
N ASN A 270 -22.67 -9.83 -14.70
CA ASN A 270 -22.94 -9.31 -13.35
C ASN A 270 -21.67 -9.24 -12.47
N ASP A 271 -20.52 -9.59 -13.04
CA ASP A 271 -19.20 -9.48 -12.44
C ASP A 271 -18.56 -8.17 -12.87
N PHE A 272 -17.79 -7.56 -11.99
CA PHE A 272 -17.08 -6.32 -12.31
C PHE A 272 -15.86 -6.17 -11.42
N ASP A 273 -14.88 -5.43 -11.92
CA ASP A 273 -13.81 -4.88 -11.10
C ASP A 273 -14.15 -3.43 -10.72
N GLU A 274 -13.83 -3.03 -9.48
CA GLU A 274 -14.11 -1.66 -8.99
C GLU A 274 -13.22 -0.62 -9.67
N ASP A 275 -12.04 -1.02 -10.15
CA ASP A 275 -11.07 -0.17 -10.86
C ASP A 275 -11.34 -0.13 -12.37
N GLY A 276 -12.26 -0.96 -12.86
CA GLY A 276 -12.58 -1.07 -14.28
C GLY A 276 -11.65 -2.00 -15.07
N ASP A 277 -10.80 -2.74 -14.35
CA ASP A 277 -9.92 -3.74 -14.93
C ASP A 277 -10.70 -4.85 -15.63
N ARG A 278 -10.10 -5.33 -16.72
CA ARG A 278 -10.63 -6.47 -17.47
C ARG A 278 -10.46 -7.74 -16.64
N LEU A 279 -11.40 -8.67 -16.79
CA LEU A 279 -11.37 -9.95 -16.06
C LEU A 279 -10.98 -11.10 -16.97
N ARG A 280 -10.24 -12.07 -16.42
CA ARG A 280 -10.00 -13.39 -17.02
C ARG A 280 -10.32 -14.51 -16.05
N PHE A 281 -10.74 -15.65 -16.56
CA PHE A 281 -10.86 -16.90 -15.80
C PHE A 281 -9.48 -17.47 -15.50
N THR A 282 -9.27 -17.88 -14.25
CA THR A 282 -8.06 -18.59 -13.80
C THR A 282 -8.34 -20.02 -13.40
N ARG A 283 -9.58 -20.32 -13.00
CA ARG A 283 -10.03 -21.67 -12.65
C ARG A 283 -11.50 -21.85 -12.97
N VAL A 284 -11.89 -22.92 -13.65
CA VAL A 284 -13.29 -23.24 -13.95
C VAL A 284 -13.56 -24.72 -13.71
N ALA A 285 -14.68 -25.02 -13.05
CA ALA A 285 -15.10 -26.38 -12.71
C ALA A 285 -14.03 -27.23 -11.99
N GLY A 286 -13.14 -26.59 -11.24
CA GLY A 286 -12.06 -27.27 -10.53
C GLY A 286 -10.80 -27.50 -11.36
N HIS A 287 -10.73 -27.02 -12.60
CA HIS A 287 -9.55 -27.06 -13.47
C HIS A 287 -8.91 -25.68 -13.59
N ASP A 288 -7.59 -25.62 -13.54
CA ASP A 288 -6.85 -24.39 -13.85
C ASP A 288 -6.90 -24.11 -15.35
N ILE A 289 -6.97 -22.84 -15.71
CA ILE A 289 -7.14 -22.34 -17.08
C ILE A 289 -5.79 -21.83 -17.59
N ASN A 290 -5.41 -22.18 -18.82
CA ASN A 290 -4.19 -21.67 -19.41
C ASN A 290 -4.44 -20.25 -19.93
N THR A 291 -3.79 -19.26 -19.32
CA THR A 291 -4.01 -17.86 -19.70
C THR A 291 -2.93 -17.30 -20.62
N ALA A 292 -2.05 -18.16 -21.17
CA ALA A 292 -0.81 -17.73 -21.82
C ALA A 292 -0.62 -18.20 -23.27
N ASP A 293 -1.42 -19.15 -23.75
CA ASP A 293 -1.30 -19.70 -25.10
C ASP A 293 -2.20 -19.00 -26.14
N GLY A 294 -3.11 -18.13 -25.68
CA GLY A 294 -4.06 -17.42 -26.54
C GLY A 294 -5.04 -18.37 -27.23
N GLN A 295 -5.37 -19.49 -26.58
CA GLN A 295 -6.31 -20.49 -27.08
C GLN A 295 -7.35 -20.82 -26.02
N ALA A 296 -8.58 -21.07 -26.48
CA ALA A 296 -9.66 -21.46 -25.57
C ALA A 296 -9.39 -22.83 -24.91
N ASP A 297 -9.57 -22.89 -23.59
CA ASP A 297 -9.49 -24.16 -22.84
C ASP A 297 -10.79 -24.96 -23.00
N VAL A 298 -10.68 -26.27 -23.23
CA VAL A 298 -11.83 -27.18 -23.38
C VAL A 298 -11.88 -28.17 -22.23
N LEU A 299 -12.92 -28.06 -21.39
CA LEU A 299 -13.16 -28.91 -20.23
C LEU A 299 -14.32 -29.86 -20.49
N THR A 300 -14.12 -31.15 -20.23
CA THR A 300 -15.20 -32.13 -20.26
C THR A 300 -15.84 -32.23 -18.87
N LEU A 301 -17.09 -31.79 -18.77
CA LEU A 301 -17.86 -31.87 -17.53
C LEU A 301 -18.82 -33.06 -17.58
N HIS A 302 -19.31 -33.47 -16.41
CA HIS A 302 -20.42 -34.41 -16.35
C HIS A 302 -21.63 -33.81 -17.07
N GLY A 303 -21.86 -34.22 -18.31
CA GLY A 303 -23.03 -33.85 -19.09
C GLY A 303 -22.88 -32.74 -20.12
N GLY A 304 -21.66 -32.34 -20.44
CA GLY A 304 -21.38 -31.48 -21.57
C GLY A 304 -19.92 -31.11 -21.69
N VAL A 305 -19.61 -30.37 -22.74
CA VAL A 305 -18.30 -29.77 -22.97
C VAL A 305 -18.40 -28.28 -22.66
N LEU A 306 -17.43 -27.77 -21.93
CA LEU A 306 -17.30 -26.35 -21.57
C LEU A 306 -16.03 -25.80 -22.22
N GLU A 307 -16.18 -24.83 -23.10
CA GLU A 307 -15.08 -24.00 -23.59
C GLU A 307 -14.98 -22.76 -22.67
N VAL A 308 -13.77 -22.45 -22.23
CA VAL A 308 -13.44 -21.25 -21.47
C VAL A 308 -12.67 -20.34 -22.41
N ILE A 309 -13.20 -19.13 -22.64
CA ILE A 309 -12.62 -18.13 -23.53
C ILE A 309 -12.18 -16.96 -22.65
N ASN A 310 -10.90 -16.65 -22.70
CA ASN A 310 -10.29 -15.49 -22.08
C ASN A 310 -9.89 -14.43 -23.14
N PRO A 311 -9.54 -13.22 -22.68
CA PRO A 311 -8.86 -12.23 -23.49
C PRO A 311 -7.71 -12.80 -24.33
N GLY A 312 -7.77 -12.58 -25.64
CA GLY A 312 -6.79 -13.07 -26.61
C GLY A 312 -7.16 -14.40 -27.30
N ASP A 313 -8.08 -15.19 -26.73
CA ASP A 313 -8.41 -16.53 -27.25
C ASP A 313 -9.37 -16.50 -28.46
N ASP A 314 -10.18 -15.44 -28.58
CA ASP A 314 -11.13 -15.24 -29.67
C ASP A 314 -10.65 -14.07 -30.56
N PRO A 315 -10.08 -14.33 -31.75
CA PRO A 315 -9.60 -13.27 -32.64
C PRO A 315 -10.68 -12.30 -33.11
N ALA A 316 -11.96 -12.71 -33.11
CA ALA A 316 -13.07 -11.83 -33.46
C ALA A 316 -13.47 -10.92 -32.29
N HIS A 317 -13.18 -11.33 -31.05
CA HIS A 317 -13.48 -10.60 -29.83
C HIS A 317 -12.29 -10.67 -28.86
N PRO A 318 -11.14 -10.06 -29.22
CA PRO A 318 -9.88 -10.22 -28.49
C PRO A 318 -9.97 -9.74 -27.04
N ASP A 319 -10.95 -8.88 -26.74
CA ASP A 319 -11.14 -8.35 -25.41
C ASP A 319 -12.10 -9.14 -24.51
N SER A 320 -12.80 -10.12 -25.06
CA SER A 320 -13.89 -10.79 -24.38
C SER A 320 -13.44 -11.96 -23.52
N ALA A 321 -14.13 -12.15 -22.41
CA ALA A 321 -14.03 -13.32 -21.55
C ALA A 321 -15.44 -13.91 -21.38
N TYR A 322 -15.64 -15.18 -21.75
CA TYR A 322 -16.93 -15.86 -21.61
C TYR A 322 -16.78 -17.37 -21.56
N LEU A 323 -17.83 -18.05 -21.12
CA LEU A 323 -17.91 -19.50 -21.18
C LEU A 323 -18.85 -19.93 -22.31
N ARG A 324 -18.55 -21.01 -23.01
CA ARG A 324 -19.46 -21.63 -23.97
C ARG A 324 -19.70 -23.08 -23.59
N PHE A 325 -20.95 -23.44 -23.36
CA PHE A 325 -21.31 -24.79 -22.93
C PHE A 325 -22.17 -25.50 -23.96
N THR A 326 -21.80 -26.73 -24.28
CA THR A 326 -22.56 -27.64 -25.14
C THR A 326 -23.02 -28.83 -24.32
N ALA A 327 -24.31 -28.86 -23.99
CA ALA A 327 -24.90 -29.95 -23.21
C ALA A 327 -25.03 -31.22 -24.04
N THR A 328 -24.59 -32.37 -23.51
CA THR A 328 -24.66 -33.67 -24.21
C THR A 328 -25.67 -34.63 -23.59
N THR A 329 -26.13 -34.38 -22.36
CA THR A 329 -27.02 -35.33 -21.63
C THR A 329 -28.40 -35.45 -22.23
N ARG A 330 -29.05 -36.59 -21.93
CA ARG A 330 -30.42 -36.93 -22.29
C ARG A 330 -31.42 -36.85 -21.12
N ALA A 331 -30.99 -36.40 -19.92
CA ALA A 331 -31.85 -36.32 -18.70
C ALA A 331 -31.81 -34.98 -17.96
N LYS A 332 -32.99 -34.44 -17.63
CA LYS A 332 -33.21 -33.04 -17.20
C LYS A 332 -32.43 -32.88 -15.91
N GLN A 333 -31.38 -32.07 -15.94
CA GLN A 333 -30.46 -31.99 -14.83
C GLN A 333 -30.05 -30.57 -14.54
N TRP A 334 -29.70 -30.36 -13.27
CA TRP A 334 -28.99 -29.18 -12.83
C TRP A 334 -27.50 -29.51 -12.82
N LEU A 335 -26.71 -28.64 -13.44
CA LEU A 335 -25.25 -28.66 -13.32
C LEU A 335 -24.82 -27.44 -12.53
N GLN A 336 -23.89 -27.65 -11.61
CA GLN A 336 -23.27 -26.56 -10.87
C GLN A 336 -21.76 -26.71 -10.96
N PHE A 337 -21.09 -25.61 -11.27
CA PHE A 337 -19.64 -25.52 -11.17
C PHE A 337 -19.24 -24.15 -10.65
N ARG A 338 -18.05 -24.07 -10.07
CA ARG A 338 -17.42 -22.82 -9.64
C ARG A 338 -16.50 -22.28 -10.73
N TYR A 339 -16.33 -20.97 -10.74
CA TYR A 339 -15.29 -20.32 -11.52
C TYR A 339 -14.58 -19.28 -10.66
N SER A 340 -13.32 -19.01 -10.97
CA SER A 340 -12.53 -17.93 -10.39
C SER A 340 -12.07 -16.99 -11.49
N VAL A 341 -12.25 -15.71 -11.26
CA VAL A 341 -11.75 -14.63 -12.10
C VAL A 341 -10.61 -13.90 -11.42
N GLU A 342 -9.76 -13.30 -12.23
CA GLU A 342 -8.67 -12.42 -11.84
C GLU A 342 -8.76 -11.13 -12.67
N ASP A 343 -8.46 -10.00 -12.05
CA ASP A 343 -8.23 -8.74 -12.75
C ASP A 343 -6.97 -8.81 -13.63
N ILE A 344 -6.96 -8.07 -14.72
CA ILE A 344 -5.83 -7.97 -15.64
C ILE A 344 -5.27 -6.57 -15.51
N ALA A 345 -3.94 -6.50 -15.34
CA ALA A 345 -3.24 -5.23 -15.28
C ALA A 345 -3.68 -4.31 -16.43
N PRO A 346 -4.09 -3.08 -16.15
CA PRO A 346 -4.37 -2.11 -17.19
C PRO A 346 -3.07 -1.79 -17.94
N LEU A 347 -3.21 -1.20 -19.14
CA LEU A 347 -2.05 -0.70 -19.87
C LEU A 347 -1.51 0.56 -19.19
N LYS A 348 -0.18 0.66 -19.08
CA LYS A 348 0.50 1.78 -18.46
C LYS A 348 0.17 3.07 -19.19
N VAL A 349 -0.08 4.14 -18.44
CA VAL A 349 -0.34 5.47 -18.98
C VAL A 349 0.82 6.39 -18.64
N ILE A 350 1.49 6.94 -19.65
CA ILE A 350 2.60 7.89 -19.49
C ILE A 350 2.21 9.20 -20.18
N ASN A 351 2.17 10.30 -19.43
CA ASN A 351 1.79 11.62 -19.95
C ASN A 351 0.45 11.60 -20.72
N ASN A 352 -0.56 10.93 -20.18
CA ASN A 352 -1.88 10.70 -20.78
C ASN A 352 -1.89 9.86 -22.07
N ALA A 353 -0.77 9.24 -22.45
CA ALA A 353 -0.71 8.27 -23.54
C ALA A 353 -0.70 6.83 -22.99
N VAL A 354 -1.63 6.00 -23.46
CA VAL A 354 -1.67 4.56 -23.16
C VAL A 354 -0.54 3.88 -23.93
N THR A 355 0.26 3.06 -23.26
CA THR A 355 1.34 2.27 -23.88
C THR A 355 0.88 0.84 -24.19
N ASP A 356 1.75 0.03 -24.78
CA ASP A 356 1.56 -1.41 -24.98
C ASP A 356 2.04 -2.26 -23.79
N GLN A 357 2.59 -1.62 -22.75
CA GLN A 357 3.11 -2.30 -21.57
C GLN A 357 2.05 -2.35 -20.47
N PRO A 358 1.86 -3.48 -19.77
CA PRO A 358 0.98 -3.54 -18.60
C PRO A 358 1.54 -2.69 -17.45
N GLU A 359 0.66 -2.22 -16.58
CA GLU A 359 1.04 -1.52 -15.36
C GLU A 359 1.86 -2.44 -14.45
N SER A 360 3.15 -2.13 -14.34
CA SER A 360 4.15 -2.93 -13.62
C SER A 360 3.87 -3.09 -12.12
N THR A 361 3.11 -2.16 -11.54
CA THR A 361 2.76 -2.17 -10.12
C THR A 361 1.48 -2.96 -9.82
N HIS A 362 0.75 -3.41 -10.84
CA HIS A 362 -0.47 -4.20 -10.68
C HIS A 362 -0.19 -5.53 -10.00
N THR A 363 -0.86 -5.79 -8.88
CA THR A 363 -0.85 -7.10 -8.23
C THR A 363 -2.19 -7.77 -8.43
N PRO A 364 -2.28 -8.86 -9.22
CA PRO A 364 -3.56 -9.43 -9.57
C PRO A 364 -4.38 -9.92 -8.38
N ARG A 365 -5.69 -9.73 -8.42
CA ARG A 365 -6.61 -10.16 -7.37
C ARG A 365 -7.75 -11.00 -7.92
N ARG A 366 -8.17 -11.95 -7.07
CA ARG A 366 -9.12 -13.00 -7.45
C ARG A 366 -10.43 -12.94 -6.68
N ALA A 367 -11.48 -13.33 -7.38
CA ALA A 367 -12.79 -13.64 -6.82
C ALA A 367 -13.34 -14.92 -7.41
N THR A 368 -14.27 -15.56 -6.68
CA THR A 368 -14.84 -16.86 -7.05
C THR A 368 -16.35 -16.80 -6.92
N ALA A 369 -17.05 -17.33 -7.92
CA ALA A 369 -18.48 -17.54 -7.86
C ALA A 369 -18.88 -18.89 -8.45
N ALA A 370 -20.17 -19.08 -8.73
CA ALA A 370 -20.72 -20.35 -9.20
C ALA A 370 -21.82 -20.13 -10.22
N VAL A 371 -21.85 -21.02 -11.21
CA VAL A 371 -22.87 -21.06 -12.26
C VAL A 371 -23.81 -22.21 -11.98
N HIS A 372 -25.12 -21.96 -12.08
CA HIS A 372 -26.17 -22.98 -12.08
C HIS A 372 -26.78 -23.11 -13.47
N LEU A 373 -26.60 -24.26 -14.11
CA LEU A 373 -27.16 -24.55 -15.41
C LEU A 373 -28.35 -25.49 -15.30
N ARG A 374 -29.45 -25.11 -15.95
CA ARG A 374 -30.60 -25.98 -16.18
C ARG A 374 -30.56 -26.53 -17.60
N VAL A 375 -30.41 -27.85 -17.75
CA VAL A 375 -30.41 -28.50 -19.07
C VAL A 375 -31.85 -28.84 -19.48
N ARG A 376 -32.26 -28.44 -20.69
CA ARG A 376 -33.55 -28.79 -21.32
C ARG A 376 -33.34 -29.69 -22.54
N TYR A 377 -34.31 -30.58 -22.78
CA TYR A 377 -34.44 -31.40 -23.99
C TYR A 377 -35.01 -30.61 -25.14
#